data_AF-A0A7U3D383-F1
#
_entry.id   AF-A0A7U3D383-F1
#
_cell.length_a   1.000
_cell.length_b   1.000
_cell.length_c   1.000
_cell.angle_alpha   90.00
_cell.angle_beta   90.00
_cell.angle_gamma   90.00
#
_symmetry.space_group_name_H-M   'P 1'
#
loop_
_entity.id
_entity.type
_entity.pdbx_description
1 polymer ?
#
loop_
_entity_poly.entity_id
_entity_poly.type
_entity_poly.pdbx_seq_one_letter_code
_entity_poly.pdbx_strand_id
1 'polypeptide(L)'
;MSLLPIRIVFVHGAIAVSLEIEFSEFEMPTSARLVLLVLRRLRIADFRTLERETGLSKRSVLYAVKNLRDMKLIDIQICLNDARKRFYCIKIMENRSL
;
A
#
# COMPACT_ATOMS: atom_id res chain seq x y z
N MET A 1 13.03 -9.30 19.97
CA MET A 1 12.92 -7.92 20.50
C MET A 1 11.63 -7.33 19.97
N SER A 2 10.57 -7.32 20.78
CA SER A 2 9.27 -6.73 20.42
C SER A 2 9.34 -5.23 20.60
N LEU A 3 9.38 -4.48 19.49
CA LEU A 3 9.35 -3.03 19.51
C LEU A 3 7.89 -2.56 19.53
N LEU A 4 7.56 -1.74 20.51
CA LEU A 4 6.23 -1.17 20.70
C LEU A 4 5.95 -0.06 19.67
N PRO A 5 4.71 0.08 19.17
CA PRO A 5 4.35 1.13 18.22
C PRO A 5 4.47 2.52 18.85
N ILE A 6 5.13 3.46 18.16
CA ILE A 6 5.11 4.88 18.51
C ILE A 6 3.73 5.45 18.18
N ARG A 7 3.06 5.99 19.20
CA ARG A 7 1.81 6.73 19.06
C ARG A 7 2.11 8.18 18.73
N ILE A 8 1.72 8.62 17.54
CA ILE A 8 1.73 10.05 17.18
C ILE A 8 0.29 10.54 17.27
N VAL A 9 0.05 11.51 18.15
CA VAL A 9 -1.25 12.16 18.31
C VAL A 9 -1.22 13.47 17.52
N PHE A 10 -2.03 13.55 16.46
CA PHE A 10 -2.31 14.83 15.81
C PHE A 10 -3.53 15.48 16.48
N VAL A 11 -3.36 16.72 16.94
CA VAL A 11 -4.46 17.53 17.48
C VAL A 11 -4.90 18.52 16.41
N HIS A 12 -6.05 18.26 15.78
CA HIS A 12 -6.72 19.24 14.94
C HIS A 12 -8.17 19.38 15.41
N GLY A 13 -8.51 20.53 15.99
CA GLY A 13 -9.91 20.92 16.25
C GLY A 13 -10.76 19.96 17.10
N ALA A 14 -10.25 19.46 18.22
CA ALA A 14 -10.95 18.67 19.24
C ALA A 14 -11.21 17.17 18.96
N ILE A 15 -10.67 16.60 17.88
CA ILE A 15 -10.75 15.15 17.63
C ILE A 15 -9.33 14.56 17.70
N ALA A 16 -9.06 13.75 18.72
CA ALA A 16 -7.83 12.97 18.82
C ALA A 16 -7.96 11.71 17.95
N VAL A 17 -7.46 11.77 16.72
CA VAL A 17 -7.32 10.56 15.89
C VAL A 17 -6.01 9.89 16.27
N SER A 18 -6.10 8.74 16.95
CA SER A 18 -4.94 7.88 17.18
C SER A 18 -4.67 7.13 15.88
N LEU A 19 -3.66 7.55 15.11
CA LEU A 19 -3.19 6.79 13.97
C LEU A 19 -2.06 5.88 14.44
N GLU A 20 -2.33 4.58 14.52
CA GLU A 20 -1.30 3.57 14.72
C GLU A 20 -0.55 3.40 13.40
N ILE A 21 0.55 4.15 13.23
CA ILE A 21 1.45 3.94 12.11
C ILE A 21 2.33 2.74 12.47
N GLU A 22 1.97 1.55 12.01
CA GLU A 22 2.85 0.39 12.06
C GLU A 22 4.18 0.74 11.37
N PHE A 23 5.28 0.47 12.06
CA PHE A 23 6.67 0.87 11.79
C PHE A 23 7.26 0.41 10.44
N SER A 24 6.46 -0.23 9.58
CA SER A 24 6.88 -0.89 8.34
C SER A 24 7.34 0.05 7.22
N GLU A 25 6.98 1.34 7.24
CA GLU A 25 7.24 2.24 6.11
C GLU A 25 8.67 2.78 6.04
N PHE A 26 9.48 2.63 7.10
CA PHE A 26 10.85 3.17 7.13
C PHE A 26 11.86 2.28 6.39
N GLU A 27 11.65 0.97 6.36
CA GLU A 27 12.52 0.01 5.64
C GLU A 27 12.06 -0.25 4.19
N MET A 28 10.96 0.39 3.76
CA MET A 28 10.40 0.15 2.44
C MET A 28 11.16 0.94 1.35
N PRO A 29 11.53 0.29 0.22
CA PRO A 29 12.11 1.00 -0.91
C PRO A 29 11.21 2.14 -1.40
N THR A 30 11.81 3.27 -1.77
CA THR A 30 11.07 4.48 -2.17
C THR A 30 10.07 4.22 -3.29
N SER A 31 10.41 3.37 -4.27
CA SER A 31 9.51 2.98 -5.36
C SER A 31 8.28 2.21 -4.86
N ALA A 32 8.44 1.30 -3.90
CA ALA A 32 7.34 0.58 -3.27
C ALA A 32 6.44 1.52 -2.47
N ARG A 33 7.05 2.45 -1.71
CA ARG A 33 6.30 3.44 -0.94
C ARG A 33 5.45 4.35 -1.84
N LEU A 34 5.98 4.76 -2.98
CA LEU A 34 5.25 5.57 -3.95
C LEU A 34 4.07 4.81 -4.56
N VAL A 35 4.27 3.54 -4.98
CA VAL A 35 3.18 2.69 -5.48
C VAL A 35 2.09 2.50 -4.42
N LEU A 36 2.48 2.28 -3.17
CA LEU A 36 1.53 2.14 -2.06
C LEU A 36 0.72 3.42 -1.83
N LEU A 37 1.35 4.60 -1.89
CA LEU A 37 0.65 5.89 -1.80
C LEU A 37 -0.37 6.07 -2.93
N VAL A 38 -0.01 5.74 -4.17
CA VAL A 38 -0.93 5.77 -5.32
C VAL A 38 -2.10 4.81 -5.11
N LEU A 39 -1.82 3.58 -4.66
CA LEU A 39 -2.86 2.61 -4.35
C LEU A 39 -3.74 3.04 -3.17
N ARG A 40 -3.22 3.78 -2.18
CA ARG A 40 -4.02 4.32 -1.06
C ARG A 40 -5.04 5.33 -1.54
N ARG A 41 -4.65 6.13 -2.52
CA ARG A 41 -5.52 7.11 -3.18
C ARG A 41 -6.55 6.43 -4.09
N LEU A 42 -6.13 5.50 -4.94
CA LEU A 42 -6.98 4.90 -5.99
C LEU A 42 -7.78 3.67 -5.54
N ARG A 43 -7.37 3.02 -4.44
CA ARG A 43 -7.86 1.73 -3.91
C ARG A 43 -7.58 0.51 -4.80
N ILE A 44 -7.80 0.65 -6.10
CA ILE A 44 -7.55 -0.37 -7.12
C ILE A 44 -6.91 0.27 -8.36
N ALA A 45 -5.92 -0.38 -8.94
CA ALA A 45 -5.29 0.07 -10.19
C ALA A 45 -4.80 -1.10 -11.02
N ASP A 46 -4.72 -0.94 -12.34
CA ASP A 46 -3.99 -1.84 -13.21
C ASP A 46 -2.51 -1.40 -13.34
N PHE A 47 -1.69 -2.22 -13.99
CA PHE A 47 -0.25 -1.96 -14.09
C PHE A 47 0.07 -0.64 -14.83
N ARG A 48 -0.65 -0.36 -15.93
CA ARG A 48 -0.44 0.86 -16.72
C ARG A 48 -0.82 2.12 -15.94
N THR A 49 -1.88 2.05 -15.15
CA THR A 49 -2.28 3.13 -14.25
C THR A 49 -1.18 3.37 -13.21
N LEU A 50 -0.62 2.31 -12.61
CA LEU A 50 0.50 2.48 -11.69
C LEU A 50 1.73 3.13 -12.35
N GLU A 51 2.10 2.73 -13.56
CA GLU A 51 3.19 3.38 -14.32
C GLU A 51 2.92 4.87 -14.53
N ARG A 52 1.72 5.21 -15.02
CA ARG A 52 1.34 6.60 -15.32
C ARG A 52 1.31 7.47 -14.07
N GLU A 53 0.70 6.99 -12.99
CA GLU A 53 0.49 7.79 -11.77
C GLU A 53 1.77 7.93 -10.93
N THR A 54 2.66 6.94 -11.00
CA THR A 54 3.95 7.00 -10.27
C THR A 54 5.07 7.63 -11.09
N GLY A 55 4.95 7.69 -12.42
CA GLY A 55 6.02 8.10 -13.32
C GLY A 55 7.23 7.15 -13.34
N LEU A 56 7.11 5.98 -12.71
CA LEU A 56 8.18 5.00 -12.63
C LEU A 56 8.27 4.17 -13.92
N SER A 57 9.49 3.70 -14.21
CA SER A 57 9.66 2.71 -15.28
C SER A 57 8.89 1.43 -15.00
N LYS A 58 8.52 0.71 -16.06
CA LYS A 58 7.95 -0.65 -16.00
C LYS A 58 8.68 -1.56 -15.02
N ARG A 59 10.01 -1.58 -15.10
CA ARG A 59 10.85 -2.43 -14.24
C ARG A 59 10.71 -2.02 -12.77
N SER A 60 10.73 -0.73 -12.49
CA SER A 60 10.59 -0.19 -11.14
C SER A 60 9.22 -0.49 -10.53
N VAL A 61 8.12 -0.33 -11.30
CA VAL A 61 6.77 -0.69 -10.84
C VAL A 61 6.67 -2.19 -10.57
N LEU A 62 7.27 -3.04 -11.42
CA LEU A 62 7.28 -4.48 -11.23
C LEU A 62 7.94 -4.89 -9.90
N TYR A 63 9.13 -4.33 -9.59
CA TYR A 63 9.80 -4.60 -8.32
C TYR A 63 9.05 -4.01 -7.12
N ALA A 64 8.51 -2.80 -7.26
CA ALA A 64 7.72 -2.16 -6.22
C ALA A 64 6.49 -3.01 -5.84
N VAL A 65 5.71 -3.44 -6.82
CA VAL A 65 4.57 -4.34 -6.64
C VAL A 65 4.99 -5.68 -6.02
N LYS A 66 6.11 -6.26 -6.48
CA LYS A 66 6.64 -7.50 -5.88
C LYS A 66 6.94 -7.29 -4.40
N ASN A 67 7.67 -6.23 -4.04
CA ASN A 67 8.01 -5.93 -2.65
C ASN A 67 6.76 -5.73 -1.79
N LEU A 68 5.78 -4.96 -2.27
CA LEU A 68 4.52 -4.74 -1.54
C LEU A 68 3.72 -6.02 -1.34
N ARG A 69 3.71 -6.92 -2.33
CA ARG A 69 3.07 -8.23 -2.23
C ARG A 69 3.80 -9.12 -1.22
N ASP A 70 5.12 -9.15 -1.26
CA ASP A 70 5.95 -9.94 -0.35
C ASP A 70 5.81 -9.43 1.11
N MET A 71 5.60 -8.12 1.28
CA MET A 71 5.23 -7.47 2.56
C MET A 71 3.75 -7.64 2.94
N LYS A 72 2.93 -8.33 2.11
CA LYS A 72 1.49 -8.57 2.31
C LYS A 72 0.62 -7.31 2.42
N LEU A 73 1.07 -6.19 1.86
CA LEU A 73 0.33 -4.91 1.89
C LEU A 73 -0.68 -4.76 0.76
N ILE A 74 -0.50 -5.53 -0.32
CA ILE A 74 -1.39 -5.53 -1.49
C ILE A 74 -1.78 -6.95 -1.87
N ASP A 75 -2.96 -7.08 -2.47
CA ASP A 75 -3.40 -8.27 -3.16
C ASP A 75 -3.45 -8.03 -4.67
N ILE A 76 -3.25 -9.10 -5.44
CA ILE A 76 -3.29 -9.08 -6.90
C ILE A 76 -4.45 -9.96 -7.35
N GLN A 77 -5.44 -9.36 -8.00
CA GLN A 77 -6.60 -10.07 -8.53
C GLN A 77 -6.58 -10.11 -10.06
N ILE A 78 -7.15 -11.18 -10.62
CA ILE A 78 -7.39 -11.27 -12.06
C ILE A 78 -8.70 -10.57 -12.40
N CYS A 79 -8.77 -9.97 -13.60
CA CYS A 79 -10.05 -9.48 -14.11
C CYS A 79 -10.92 -10.66 -14.55
N LEU A 80 -12.17 -10.71 -14.10
CA LEU A 80 -13.11 -11.77 -14.49
C LEU A 80 -13.41 -11.78 -16.00
N ASN A 81 -13.40 -10.61 -16.64
CA ASN A 81 -13.65 -10.48 -18.08
C ASN A 81 -12.40 -10.73 -18.94
N ASP A 82 -11.21 -10.64 -18.36
CA ASP A 82 -9.93 -10.87 -19.05
C ASP A 82 -8.89 -11.36 -18.05
N ALA A 83 -8.70 -12.68 -17.96
CA ALA A 83 -7.77 -13.31 -17.02
C ALA A 83 -6.30 -12.91 -17.24
N ARG A 84 -5.96 -12.26 -18.36
CA ARG A 84 -4.61 -11.73 -18.61
C ARG A 84 -4.37 -10.41 -17.88
N LYS A 85 -5.44 -9.67 -17.56
CA LYS A 85 -5.39 -8.41 -16.82
C LYS A 85 -5.35 -8.67 -15.32
N ARG A 86 -4.51 -7.89 -14.64
CA ARG A 86 -4.31 -7.93 -13.20
C ARG A 86 -4.66 -6.57 -12.61
N PHE A 87 -5.33 -6.60 -11.48
CA PHE A 87 -5.60 -5.45 -10.64
C PHE A 87 -4.84 -5.59 -9.33
N TYR A 88 -4.28 -4.47 -8.88
CA TYR A 88 -3.52 -4.34 -7.65
C TYR A 88 -4.39 -3.57 -6.65
N CYS A 89 -4.62 -4.18 -5.49
CA CYS A 89 -5.53 -3.67 -4.48
C CYS A 89 -4.81 -3.57 -3.14
N ILE A 90 -5.14 -2.58 -2.32
CA ILE A 90 -4.66 -2.58 -0.93
C ILE A 90 -5.36 -3.67 -0.15
N LYS A 91 -4.58 -4.36 0.67
CA LYS A 91 -5.13 -5.29 1.65
C LYS A 91 -5.70 -4.49 2.81
N ILE A 92 -7.02 -4.58 3.01
CA ILE A 92 -7.65 -4.04 4.21
C ILE A 92 -7.33 -5.02 5.34
N MET A 93 -6.45 -4.61 6.25
CA MET A 93 -6.25 -5.35 7.49
C MET A 93 -7.47 -5.07 8.37
N GLU A 94 -8.36 -6.06 8.45
CA GLU A 94 -9.49 -6.03 9.34
C GLU A 94 -8.95 -6.19 10.77
N ASN A 95 -8.90 -5.11 11.56
CA ASN A 95 -8.70 -5.20 13.00
C ASN A 95 -9.92 -5.88 13.61
N ARG A 96 -9.93 -7.22 13.62
CA ARG A 96 -10.89 -7.98 14.42
C ARG A 96 -10.35 -8.07 15.84
N SER A 97 -10.66 -7.05 16.62
CA SER A 97 -10.73 -7.19 18.08
C SER A 97 -11.97 -8.03 18.39
N LEU A 98 -11.77 -9.30 18.77
CA LEU A 98 -12.75 -10.07 19.53
C LEU A 98 -12.42 -9.94 21.02
#